data_AF-A0A6A3CZ52-F1
#
_entry.id   AF-A0A6A3CZ52-F1
#
_cell.length_a   1.000
_cell.length_b   1.000
_cell.length_c   1.000
_cell.angle_alpha   90.00
_cell.angle_beta   90.00
_cell.angle_gamma   90.00
#
_symmetry.space_group_name_H-M   'P 1'
#
loop_
_entity.id
_entity.type
_entity.pdbx_description
1 polymer ?
#
loop_
_entity_poly.entity_id
_entity_poly.type
_entity_poly.pdbx_seq_one_letter_code
_entity_poly.pdbx_strand_id
1 'polypeptide(L)'
;MAIASRWRELSGRNNWEGLLHPLDNDLRRYLIHYCQRAGAAGDAFNGTRASKGYAHSLYPADEFFAWFGLETGNSYHYKVVSFIYAATAADEVAYFGYVAVATDQGKAVLGRRDILVSWRGTITQTERGDDANAFQTSAKELFGHDCVQVCKVLQQLVSMYQNEEAYQHAIAGQQENGEFKLEEELEFDNAIINKYTDGLLDVFKIPDNWWTKEMFKNMVQADDGHWKFNDIAFVPDPQSA
;
A
#
# COMPACT_ATOMS: atom_id res chain seq x y z
N MET A 1 23.57 5.94 3.12
CA MET A 1 22.40 6.54 3.79
C MET A 1 22.41 6.14 5.26
N ALA A 2 22.03 7.04 6.17
CA ALA A 2 22.11 6.81 7.61
C ALA A 2 20.95 5.96 8.19
N ILE A 3 19.96 5.59 7.37
CA ILE A 3 18.83 4.71 7.75
C ILE A 3 19.30 3.43 8.46
N ALA A 4 20.31 2.72 7.91
CA ALA A 4 20.79 1.48 8.50
C ALA A 4 21.31 1.64 9.94
N SER A 5 21.97 2.76 10.24
CA SER A 5 22.46 3.08 11.59
C SER A 5 21.38 3.68 12.50
N ARG A 6 20.37 4.33 11.93
CA ARG A 6 19.32 5.08 12.65
C ARG A 6 17.98 4.36 12.74
N TRP A 7 17.87 3.14 12.20
CA TRP A 7 16.57 2.48 12.01
C TRP A 7 15.69 2.41 13.26
N ARG A 8 16.29 2.25 14.45
CA ARG A 8 15.53 2.22 15.71
C ARG A 8 14.86 3.55 16.00
N GLU A 9 15.60 4.65 15.82
CA GLU A 9 15.11 6.01 15.98
C GLU A 9 14.00 6.31 14.97
N LEU A 10 14.24 5.98 13.69
CA LEU A 10 13.28 6.11 12.59
C LEU A 10 12.03 5.23 12.77
N SER A 11 12.15 4.13 13.51
CA SER A 11 11.02 3.26 13.88
C SER A 11 10.36 3.68 15.20
N GLY A 12 10.59 4.92 15.66
CA GLY A 12 9.87 5.50 16.79
C GLY A 12 10.40 5.12 18.17
N ARG A 13 11.63 4.61 18.31
CA ARG A 13 12.21 4.25 19.63
C ARG A 13 12.09 5.37 20.67
N ASN A 14 12.18 6.62 20.22
CA ASN A 14 12.06 7.81 21.06
C ASN A 14 10.86 8.68 20.62
N ASN A 15 9.76 8.06 20.17
CA ASN A 15 8.55 8.78 19.72
C ASN A 15 8.80 9.85 18.64
N TRP A 16 9.82 9.64 17.79
CA TRP A 16 10.26 10.61 16.77
C TRP A 16 10.58 12.02 17.31
N GLU A 17 10.98 12.13 18.59
CA GLU A 17 11.39 13.40 19.18
C GLU A 17 12.50 14.06 18.34
N GLY A 18 12.27 15.31 17.95
CA GLY A 18 13.20 16.08 17.11
C GLY A 18 13.25 15.68 15.63
N LEU A 19 12.44 14.72 15.17
CA LEU A 19 12.45 14.26 13.78
C LEU A 19 11.26 14.74 12.93
N LEU A 20 10.23 15.34 13.55
CA LEU A 20 9.00 15.72 12.85
C LEU A 20 8.97 17.20 12.43
N HIS A 21 9.67 18.08 13.16
CA HIS A 21 9.65 19.52 12.94
C HIS A 21 11.07 20.13 13.16
N PRO A 22 11.84 20.36 12.07
CA PRO A 22 11.55 19.96 10.68
C PRO A 22 11.53 18.43 10.49
N LEU A 23 10.86 17.97 9.44
CA LEU A 23 10.81 16.55 9.12
C LEU A 23 12.18 16.09 8.64
N ASP A 24 12.81 15.18 9.40
CA ASP A 24 14.10 14.57 9.09
C ASP A 24 14.06 13.85 7.73
N ASN A 25 15.09 14.04 6.90
CA ASN A 25 15.11 13.51 5.53
C ASN A 25 15.23 11.98 5.45
N ASP A 26 15.90 11.33 6.41
CA ASP A 26 15.86 9.87 6.49
C ASP A 26 14.46 9.40 6.91
N LEU A 27 13.83 10.07 7.88
CA LEU A 27 12.45 9.75 8.29
C LEU A 27 11.45 9.96 7.15
N ARG A 28 11.60 11.03 6.38
CA ARG A 28 10.78 11.30 5.19
C ARG A 28 10.84 10.16 4.17
N ARG A 29 12.06 9.72 3.80
CA ARG A 29 12.30 8.56 2.93
C ARG A 29 11.69 7.29 3.53
N TYR A 30 11.86 7.11 4.82
CA TYR A 30 11.41 5.94 5.56
C TYR A 30 9.89 5.80 5.61
N LEU A 31 9.17 6.91 5.82
CA LEU A 31 7.71 6.97 5.81
C LEU A 31 7.15 6.68 4.41
N ILE A 32 7.68 7.35 3.38
CA ILE A 32 7.26 7.11 1.98
C ILE A 32 7.47 5.63 1.61
N HIS A 33 8.60 5.05 1.98
CA HIS A 33 8.89 3.63 1.79
C HIS A 33 7.79 2.72 2.37
N TYR A 34 7.31 2.95 3.59
CA TYR A 34 6.21 2.14 4.15
C TYR A 34 4.85 2.45 3.51
N CYS A 35 4.57 3.72 3.21
CA CYS A 35 3.33 4.12 2.53
C CYS A 35 3.18 3.45 1.17
N GLN A 36 4.25 3.39 0.36
CA GLN A 36 4.23 2.70 -0.93
C GLN A 36 3.85 1.21 -0.81
N ARG A 37 4.28 0.56 0.28
CA ARG A 37 4.00 -0.86 0.55
C ARG A 37 2.58 -1.09 1.06
N ALA A 38 2.04 -0.13 1.82
CA ALA A 38 0.61 -0.09 2.15
C ALA A 38 -0.24 0.04 0.89
N GLY A 39 0.11 0.98 0.00
CA GLY A 39 -0.56 1.18 -1.28
C GLY A 39 -0.52 -0.08 -2.16
N ALA A 40 0.62 -0.76 -2.23
CA ALA A 40 0.73 -2.03 -2.94
C ALA A 40 -0.22 -3.13 -2.40
N ALA A 41 -0.54 -3.11 -1.09
CA ALA A 41 -1.53 -4.05 -0.56
C ALA A 41 -2.92 -3.76 -1.15
N GLY A 42 -3.32 -2.49 -1.28
CA GLY A 42 -4.55 -2.09 -1.97
C GLY A 42 -4.53 -2.40 -3.46
N ASP A 43 -3.42 -2.07 -4.12
CA ASP A 43 -3.23 -2.22 -5.56
C ASP A 43 -3.29 -3.70 -6.00
N ALA A 44 -2.98 -4.64 -5.11
CA ALA A 44 -2.97 -6.06 -5.43
C ALA A 44 -4.33 -6.76 -5.45
N PHE A 45 -5.40 -6.16 -4.95
CA PHE A 45 -6.69 -6.84 -4.91
C PHE A 45 -7.34 -7.00 -6.29
N ASN A 46 -7.73 -8.23 -6.62
CA ASN A 46 -8.54 -8.53 -7.80
C ASN A 46 -10.05 -8.39 -7.49
N GLY A 47 -10.61 -7.25 -7.88
CA GLY A 47 -12.05 -6.98 -7.75
C GLY A 47 -12.91 -7.46 -8.94
N THR A 48 -12.32 -8.06 -9.97
CA THR A 48 -13.02 -8.45 -11.20
C THR A 48 -13.77 -9.77 -10.98
N ARG A 49 -15.08 -9.72 -10.70
CA ARG A 49 -15.92 -10.91 -10.43
C ARG A 49 -15.93 -11.96 -11.55
N ALA A 50 -15.63 -11.57 -12.79
CA ALA A 50 -15.53 -12.50 -13.92
C ALA A 50 -14.20 -13.27 -13.98
N SER A 51 -13.20 -12.84 -13.22
CA SER A 51 -11.88 -13.47 -13.13
C SER A 51 -11.93 -14.69 -12.22
N LYS A 52 -11.21 -15.75 -12.59
CA LYS A 52 -10.97 -16.93 -11.75
C LYS A 52 -10.14 -16.60 -10.51
N GLY A 53 -9.34 -15.53 -10.56
CA GLY A 53 -8.59 -15.00 -9.43
C GLY A 53 -9.37 -13.97 -8.61
N TYR A 54 -10.70 -13.86 -8.79
CA TYR A 54 -11.52 -12.93 -8.01
C TYR A 54 -11.26 -13.10 -6.51
N ALA A 55 -11.19 -11.97 -5.81
CA ALA A 55 -10.90 -11.89 -4.40
C ALA A 55 -9.50 -12.39 -3.97
N HIS A 56 -8.61 -12.77 -4.89
CA HIS A 56 -7.21 -13.06 -4.61
C HIS A 56 -6.29 -11.87 -4.97
N SER A 57 -4.98 -12.05 -4.75
CA SER A 57 -3.96 -11.13 -5.26
C SER A 57 -3.89 -11.25 -6.78
N LEU A 58 -3.71 -10.12 -7.48
CA LEU A 58 -3.52 -10.08 -8.94
C LEU A 58 -2.23 -10.77 -9.39
N TYR A 59 -1.20 -10.77 -8.55
CA TYR A 59 0.15 -11.21 -8.90
C TYR A 59 0.71 -12.21 -7.88
N PRO A 60 1.58 -13.13 -8.30
CA PRO A 60 2.25 -14.06 -7.41
C PRO A 60 3.25 -13.35 -6.49
N ALA A 61 3.63 -14.02 -5.40
CA ALA A 61 4.45 -13.43 -4.34
C ALA A 61 5.88 -13.05 -4.77
N ASP A 62 6.45 -13.75 -5.74
CA ASP A 62 7.80 -13.53 -6.27
C ASP A 62 7.88 -12.35 -7.24
N GLU A 63 6.80 -12.00 -7.93
CA GLU A 63 6.73 -10.85 -8.84
C GLU A 63 6.02 -9.64 -8.22
N PHE A 64 5.46 -9.79 -7.02
CA PHE A 64 4.54 -8.83 -6.40
C PHE A 64 5.05 -7.37 -6.48
N PHE A 65 6.25 -7.09 -5.98
CA PHE A 65 6.76 -5.71 -5.92
C PHE A 65 7.15 -5.16 -7.30
N ALA A 66 7.54 -6.02 -8.25
CA ALA A 66 7.87 -5.61 -9.61
C ALA A 66 6.64 -5.02 -10.31
N TRP A 67 5.49 -5.69 -10.19
CA TRP A 67 4.22 -5.26 -10.79
C TRP A 67 3.70 -3.93 -10.25
N PHE A 68 4.07 -3.55 -9.03
CA PHE A 68 3.69 -2.26 -8.42
C PHE A 68 4.77 -1.18 -8.55
N GLY A 69 5.82 -1.42 -9.35
CA GLY A 69 6.90 -0.45 -9.56
C GLY A 69 7.79 -0.21 -8.33
N LEU A 70 7.87 -1.20 -7.42
CA LEU A 70 8.61 -1.10 -6.16
C LEU A 70 9.94 -1.87 -6.16
N GLU A 71 10.42 -2.28 -7.34
CA GLU A 71 11.74 -2.90 -7.53
C GLU A 71 12.71 -1.98 -8.28
N THR A 72 12.35 -1.56 -9.50
CA THR A 72 13.23 -0.73 -10.34
C THR A 72 13.48 0.62 -9.69
N GLY A 73 14.75 0.97 -9.48
CA GLY A 73 15.15 2.23 -8.82
C GLY A 73 14.86 2.27 -7.31
N ASN A 74 14.27 1.23 -6.72
CA ASN A 74 13.95 1.19 -5.31
C ASN A 74 15.05 0.48 -4.52
N SER A 75 15.65 1.15 -3.53
CA SER A 75 16.71 0.55 -2.71
C SER A 75 16.19 -0.42 -1.63
N TYR A 76 14.89 -0.39 -1.34
CA TYR A 76 14.29 -1.14 -0.24
C TYR A 76 13.70 -2.47 -0.75
N HIS A 77 14.55 -3.45 -1.00
CA HIS A 77 14.11 -4.73 -1.57
C HIS A 77 13.45 -5.66 -0.54
N TYR A 78 12.27 -6.19 -0.89
CA TYR A 78 11.50 -7.16 -0.10
C TYR A 78 11.06 -8.32 -0.98
N LYS A 79 10.74 -9.44 -0.35
CA LYS A 79 10.04 -10.57 -0.97
C LYS A 79 8.77 -10.85 -0.17
N VAL A 80 7.63 -11.00 -0.85
CA VAL A 80 6.42 -11.51 -0.21
C VAL A 80 6.62 -12.99 0.13
N VAL A 81 6.32 -13.35 1.37
CA VAL A 81 6.46 -14.73 1.89
C VAL A 81 5.13 -15.38 2.20
N SER A 82 4.07 -14.59 2.38
CA SER A 82 2.71 -15.10 2.58
C SER A 82 1.69 -14.03 2.20
N PHE A 83 0.56 -14.47 1.65
CA PHE A 83 -0.64 -13.65 1.58
C PHE A 83 -1.50 -13.88 2.82
N ILE A 84 -2.26 -12.85 3.19
CA ILE A 84 -3.21 -12.86 4.30
C ILE A 84 -4.60 -12.79 3.67
N TYR A 85 -5.47 -13.69 4.13
CA TYR A 85 -6.86 -13.73 3.71
C TYR A 85 -7.76 -13.59 4.92
N ALA A 86 -8.87 -12.88 4.76
CA ALA A 86 -9.86 -12.67 5.81
C ALA A 86 -11.27 -12.75 5.20
N ALA A 87 -12.25 -13.09 6.03
CA ALA A 87 -13.66 -13.06 5.68
C ALA A 87 -14.41 -12.29 6.78
N THR A 88 -15.46 -11.58 6.39
CA THR A 88 -16.49 -11.17 7.35
C THR A 88 -17.41 -12.37 7.61
N ALA A 89 -18.25 -12.30 8.65
CA ALA A 89 -19.19 -13.39 8.95
C ALA A 89 -20.22 -13.64 7.81
N ALA A 90 -20.34 -12.72 6.85
CA ALA A 90 -21.31 -12.76 5.76
C ALA A 90 -20.69 -13.03 4.37
N ASP A 91 -19.36 -13.04 4.24
CA ASP A 91 -18.66 -13.04 2.95
C ASP A 91 -17.75 -14.25 2.72
N GLU A 92 -17.38 -14.43 1.46
CA GLU A 92 -16.31 -15.32 1.01
C GLU A 92 -14.93 -14.79 1.45
N VAL A 93 -14.00 -15.72 1.70
CA VAL A 93 -12.61 -15.40 2.06
C VAL A 93 -11.97 -14.57 0.94
N ALA A 94 -11.44 -13.40 1.27
CA ALA A 94 -10.82 -12.47 0.34
C ALA A 94 -9.41 -12.07 0.78
N TYR A 95 -8.58 -11.71 -0.20
CA TYR A 95 -7.24 -11.18 0.00
C TYR A 95 -7.32 -9.89 0.83
N PHE A 96 -6.59 -9.91 1.94
CA PHE A 96 -6.61 -8.87 2.96
C PHE A 96 -5.24 -8.24 3.19
N GLY A 97 -4.16 -8.77 2.60
CA GLY A 97 -2.83 -8.22 2.76
C GLY A 97 -1.73 -9.25 2.54
N TYR A 98 -0.52 -8.91 2.97
CA TYR A 98 0.64 -9.78 2.81
C TYR A 98 1.66 -9.62 3.94
N VAL A 99 2.48 -10.66 4.08
CA VAL A 99 3.72 -10.63 4.87
C VAL A 99 4.89 -10.62 3.90
N ALA A 100 5.81 -9.68 4.08
CA ALA A 100 7.03 -9.58 3.29
C ALA A 100 8.26 -9.46 4.19
N VAL A 101 9.39 -9.92 3.67
CA VAL A 101 10.67 -9.90 4.39
C VAL A 101 11.70 -9.20 3.53
N ALA A 102 12.44 -8.26 4.13
CA ALA A 102 13.52 -7.57 3.44
C ALA A 102 14.55 -8.59 2.91
N THR A 103 14.97 -8.46 1.65
CA THR A 103 16.04 -9.30 1.07
C THR A 103 17.40 -8.92 1.67
N ASP A 104 18.48 -9.62 1.32
CA ASP A 104 19.83 -9.26 1.82
C ASP A 104 20.24 -7.84 1.42
N GLN A 105 19.86 -7.42 0.21
CA GLN A 105 20.05 -6.05 -0.26
C GLN A 105 19.20 -5.07 0.56
N GLY A 106 17.91 -5.35 0.74
CA GLY A 106 17.03 -4.51 1.56
C GLY A 106 17.50 -4.41 3.02
N LYS A 107 17.96 -5.52 3.61
CA LYS A 107 18.54 -5.57 4.95
C LYS A 107 19.77 -4.67 5.09
N ALA A 108 20.64 -4.62 4.07
CA ALA A 108 21.81 -3.77 4.09
C ALA A 108 21.43 -2.27 4.15
N VAL A 109 20.39 -1.88 3.42
CA VAL A 109 19.87 -0.50 3.40
C VAL A 109 19.11 -0.16 4.70
N LEU A 110 18.32 -1.09 5.21
CA LEU A 110 17.46 -0.91 6.38
C LEU A 110 18.18 -1.12 7.72
N GLY A 111 19.37 -1.73 7.70
CA GLY A 111 20.18 -2.04 8.90
C GLY A 111 19.69 -3.25 9.70
N ARG A 112 18.61 -3.91 9.28
CA ARG A 112 18.05 -5.11 9.91
C ARG A 112 17.18 -5.88 8.93
N ARG A 113 16.89 -7.15 9.27
CA ARG A 113 15.90 -7.95 8.53
C ARG A 113 14.51 -7.48 8.92
N ASP A 114 13.96 -6.55 8.14
CA ASP A 114 12.62 -6.05 8.38
C ASP A 114 11.57 -7.08 7.94
N ILE A 115 10.57 -7.32 8.79
CA ILE A 115 9.40 -8.13 8.49
C ILE A 115 8.23 -7.16 8.43
N LEU A 116 7.65 -7.02 7.23
CA LEU A 116 6.51 -6.17 6.97
C LEU A 116 5.25 -7.02 7.01
N VAL A 117 4.23 -6.54 7.72
CA VAL A 117 2.86 -7.02 7.61
C VAL A 117 2.04 -5.85 7.09
N SER A 118 1.54 -5.98 5.86
CA SER A 118 0.79 -4.92 5.19
C SER A 118 -0.66 -5.36 5.03
N TRP A 119 -1.56 -4.62 5.66
CA TRP A 119 -3.00 -4.83 5.58
C TRP A 119 -3.57 -3.99 4.44
N ARG A 120 -4.52 -4.57 3.71
CA ARG A 120 -5.28 -3.87 2.67
C ARG A 120 -6.28 -2.92 3.32
N GLY A 121 -6.48 -1.75 2.71
CA GLY A 121 -7.60 -0.87 3.04
C GLY A 121 -8.96 -1.37 2.49
N THR A 122 -9.99 -0.58 2.78
CA THR A 122 -11.38 -0.78 2.33
C THR A 122 -11.50 -0.54 0.84
N ILE A 123 -11.98 -1.53 0.07
CA ILE A 123 -12.15 -1.44 -1.38
C ILE A 123 -13.57 -1.82 -1.81
N THR A 124 -14.15 -2.87 -1.21
CA THR A 124 -15.46 -3.38 -1.64
C THR A 124 -16.62 -2.54 -1.09
N GLN A 125 -17.78 -2.60 -1.76
CA GLN A 125 -18.99 -1.92 -1.26
C GLN A 125 -19.48 -2.50 0.07
N THR A 126 -19.33 -3.82 0.28
CA THR A 126 -19.69 -4.49 1.53
C THR A 126 -18.83 -4.00 2.68
N GLU A 127 -17.50 -3.94 2.49
CA GLU A 127 -16.56 -3.41 3.50
C GLU A 127 -16.90 -1.96 3.88
N ARG A 128 -17.28 -1.12 2.91
CA ARG A 128 -17.75 0.26 3.21
C ARG A 128 -19.03 0.28 4.04
N GLY A 129 -19.92 -0.68 3.85
CA GLY A 129 -21.12 -0.86 4.66
C GLY A 129 -20.79 -1.25 6.10
N ASP A 130 -19.80 -2.14 6.29
CA ASP A 130 -19.29 -2.52 7.60
C ASP A 130 -18.51 -1.38 8.28
N ASP A 131 -17.74 -0.58 7.54
CA ASP A 131 -17.05 0.60 8.09
C ASP A 131 -18.03 1.68 8.61
N ALA A 132 -19.23 1.75 8.01
CA ALA A 132 -20.30 2.61 8.50
C ALA A 132 -20.93 2.10 9.81
N ASN A 133 -20.63 0.86 10.21
CA ASN A 133 -21.07 0.29 11.46
C ASN A 133 -20.17 0.75 12.62
N ALA A 134 -20.64 1.76 13.35
CA ALA A 134 -19.94 2.30 14.51
C ALA A 134 -20.22 1.54 15.83
N PHE A 135 -20.85 0.36 15.79
CA PHE A 135 -21.13 -0.41 17.00
C PHE A 135 -19.85 -1.04 17.56
N GLN A 136 -19.53 -0.75 18.82
CA GLN A 136 -18.42 -1.37 19.52
C GLN A 136 -18.76 -2.83 19.86
N THR A 137 -17.82 -3.73 19.61
CA THR A 137 -17.87 -5.12 20.08
C THR A 137 -16.90 -5.33 21.24
N SER A 138 -17.14 -6.36 22.04
CA SER A 138 -16.24 -6.71 23.15
C SER A 138 -14.91 -7.24 22.61
N ALA A 139 -13.81 -6.78 23.20
CA ALA A 139 -12.44 -7.20 22.84
C ALA A 139 -11.84 -8.16 23.89
N LYS A 140 -12.65 -8.59 24.88
CA LYS A 140 -12.23 -9.46 25.99
C LYS A 140 -11.62 -10.78 25.55
N GLU A 141 -12.09 -11.36 24.45
CA GLU A 141 -11.52 -12.62 23.94
C GLU A 141 -10.04 -12.45 23.55
N LEU A 142 -9.66 -11.29 23.02
CA LEU A 142 -8.31 -11.00 22.56
C LEU A 142 -7.42 -10.43 23.68
N PHE A 143 -7.96 -9.54 24.52
CA PHE A 143 -7.17 -8.74 25.46
C PHE A 143 -7.53 -8.96 26.94
N GLY A 144 -8.52 -9.81 27.24
CA GLY A 144 -9.03 -10.05 28.60
C GLY A 144 -9.84 -8.88 29.19
N HIS A 145 -9.93 -7.73 28.50
CA HIS A 145 -10.72 -6.56 28.90
C HIS A 145 -11.20 -5.75 27.68
N ASP A 146 -12.20 -4.89 27.88
CA ASP A 146 -12.77 -4.05 26.81
C ASP A 146 -12.12 -2.66 26.71
N CYS A 147 -11.24 -2.29 27.64
CA CYS A 147 -10.52 -1.01 27.63
C CYS A 147 -9.35 -1.02 26.63
N VAL A 148 -9.65 -1.27 25.35
CA VAL A 148 -8.68 -1.35 24.27
C VAL A 148 -8.91 -0.21 23.30
N GLN A 149 -7.84 0.47 22.91
CA GLN A 149 -7.87 1.48 21.87
C GLN A 149 -7.04 1.00 20.69
N VAL A 150 -7.56 1.20 19.48
CA VAL A 150 -6.75 1.04 18.27
C VAL A 150 -5.68 2.13 18.30
N CYS A 151 -4.41 1.74 18.42
CA CYS A 151 -3.31 2.67 18.54
C CYS A 151 -3.13 3.42 17.20
N LYS A 152 -3.52 4.70 17.18
CA LYS A 152 -3.44 5.58 16.02
C LYS A 152 -2.06 6.24 15.93
N VAL A 153 -1.01 5.44 15.73
CA VAL A 153 0.39 5.94 15.78
C VAL A 153 0.69 6.97 14.69
N LEU A 154 0.00 6.92 13.54
CA LEU A 154 0.19 7.86 12.42
C LEU A 154 -1.12 8.50 11.90
N GLN A 155 -2.21 8.42 12.67
CA GLN A 155 -3.56 8.72 12.15
C GLN A 155 -4.05 10.12 12.53
N GLN A 156 -3.28 11.16 12.15
CA GLN A 156 -3.75 12.56 12.24
C GLN A 156 -4.16 13.17 10.90
N LEU A 157 -4.33 12.38 9.85
CA LEU A 157 -4.67 12.90 8.52
C LEU A 157 -5.76 12.12 7.77
N VAL A 158 -6.61 11.32 8.42
CA VAL A 158 -7.70 10.61 7.74
C VAL A 158 -8.97 11.45 7.77
N SER A 159 -9.19 12.23 6.70
CA SER A 159 -10.43 12.99 6.49
C SER A 159 -10.78 13.00 5.01
N MET A 160 -11.74 12.13 4.66
CA MET A 160 -12.70 12.24 3.56
C MET A 160 -12.28 12.08 2.09
N TYR A 161 -11.00 11.95 1.73
CA TYR A 161 -10.63 11.49 0.38
C TYR A 161 -9.40 10.57 0.46
N GLN A 162 -9.62 9.27 0.23
CA GLN A 162 -8.65 8.17 0.37
C GLN A 162 -7.61 8.16 -0.77
N ASN A 163 -6.74 9.18 -0.86
CA ASN A 163 -5.62 9.17 -1.81
C ASN A 163 -4.30 8.97 -1.04
N GLU A 164 -3.82 7.73 -0.98
CA GLU A 164 -2.56 7.37 -0.32
C GLU A 164 -1.36 8.08 -0.95
N GLU A 165 -1.40 8.32 -2.26
CA GLU A 165 -0.36 9.03 -3.00
C GLU A 165 -0.30 10.52 -2.66
N ALA A 166 -1.43 11.16 -2.37
CA ALA A 166 -1.46 12.55 -1.90
C ALA A 166 -0.78 12.72 -0.53
N TYR A 167 -0.91 11.73 0.37
CA TYR A 167 -0.17 11.76 1.65
C TYR A 167 1.32 11.60 1.45
N GLN A 168 1.73 10.70 0.56
CA GLN A 168 3.15 10.55 0.22
C GLN A 168 3.72 11.84 -0.39
N HIS A 169 2.95 12.52 -1.24
CA HIS A 169 3.34 13.82 -1.78
C HIS A 169 3.47 14.90 -0.71
N ALA A 170 2.52 14.95 0.25
CA ALA A 170 2.61 15.85 1.40
C ALA A 170 3.87 15.58 2.24
N ILE A 171 4.15 14.30 2.55
CA ILE A 171 5.37 13.88 3.25
C ILE A 171 6.61 14.27 2.43
N ALA A 172 6.57 14.10 1.10
CA ALA A 172 7.70 14.42 0.22
C ALA A 172 8.00 15.93 0.16
N GLY A 173 7.00 16.80 0.36
CA GLY A 173 7.13 18.24 0.15
C GLY A 173 6.96 19.16 1.37
N GLN A 174 6.60 18.63 2.54
CA GLN A 174 6.47 19.44 3.76
C GLN A 174 7.80 20.13 4.13
N GLN A 175 7.78 21.44 4.39
CA GLN A 175 8.95 22.21 4.86
C GLN A 175 8.73 22.78 6.27
N GLU A 176 9.81 23.19 6.93
CA GLU A 176 9.76 23.79 8.28
C GLU A 176 8.96 25.09 8.33
N ASN A 177 9.13 25.92 7.31
CA ASN A 177 8.50 27.24 7.19
C ASN A 177 7.01 27.17 6.78
N GLY A 178 6.46 25.96 6.64
CA GLY A 178 5.08 25.73 6.18
C GLY A 178 4.88 25.89 4.67
N GLU A 179 5.93 26.20 3.91
CA GLU A 179 5.87 26.16 2.45
C GLU A 179 5.88 24.71 1.95
N PHE A 180 5.38 24.52 0.73
CA PHE A 180 5.47 23.25 0.05
C PHE A 180 6.58 23.30 -0.99
N LYS A 181 7.57 22.42 -0.84
CA LYS A 181 8.61 22.19 -1.85
C LYS A 181 9.04 20.74 -1.76
N LEU A 182 9.00 20.01 -2.87
CA LEU A 182 9.54 18.64 -2.91
C LEU A 182 11.01 18.65 -2.53
N GLU A 183 11.38 17.75 -1.63
CA GLU A 183 12.79 17.53 -1.29
C GLU A 183 13.52 16.96 -2.51
N GLU A 184 14.53 17.68 -2.99
CA GLU A 184 15.18 17.40 -4.28
C GLU A 184 15.86 16.03 -4.26
N GLU A 185 16.45 15.65 -3.12
CA GLU A 185 17.10 14.35 -2.97
C GLU A 185 16.13 13.16 -2.82
N LEU A 186 14.81 13.39 -2.81
CA LEU A 186 13.83 12.29 -2.82
C LEU A 186 13.52 11.77 -4.22
N GLU A 187 13.68 12.59 -5.25
CA GLU A 187 13.24 12.28 -6.62
C GLU A 187 11.79 11.75 -6.68
N PHE A 188 10.89 12.32 -5.86
CA PHE A 188 9.50 11.87 -5.76
C PHE A 188 8.74 12.09 -7.06
N ASP A 189 8.13 11.03 -7.59
CA ASP A 189 7.38 11.08 -8.85
C ASP A 189 5.96 11.61 -8.62
N ASN A 190 5.68 12.82 -9.12
CA ASN A 190 4.35 13.42 -9.03
C ASN A 190 3.29 12.62 -9.79
N ALA A 191 3.66 11.84 -10.82
CA ALA A 191 2.68 11.12 -11.63
C ALA A 191 1.80 10.19 -10.79
N ILE A 192 2.32 9.67 -9.67
CA ILE A 192 1.57 8.75 -8.80
C ILE A 192 0.31 9.38 -8.20
N ILE A 193 0.24 10.71 -8.05
CA ILE A 193 -0.95 11.40 -7.53
C ILE A 193 -2.20 11.11 -8.38
N ASN A 194 -2.02 11.03 -9.70
CA ASN A 194 -3.10 10.77 -10.64
C ASN A 194 -3.38 9.26 -10.84
N LYS A 195 -2.79 8.35 -10.07
CA LYS A 195 -3.08 6.90 -10.18
C LYS A 195 -4.59 6.63 -10.19
N TYR A 196 -5.31 7.23 -9.25
CA TYR A 196 -6.74 7.01 -9.02
C TYR A 196 -7.56 8.31 -8.96
N THR A 197 -6.95 9.44 -9.34
CA THR A 197 -7.57 10.76 -9.23
C THR A 197 -7.16 11.66 -10.39
N ASP A 198 -7.82 12.81 -10.50
CA ASP A 198 -7.39 13.96 -11.28
C ASP A 198 -6.85 15.04 -10.32
N GLY A 199 -5.78 14.72 -9.59
CA GLY A 199 -5.26 15.53 -8.49
C GLY A 199 -4.21 16.56 -8.90
N LEU A 200 -3.56 16.37 -10.05
CA LEU A 200 -2.53 17.26 -10.58
C LEU A 200 -3.11 18.37 -11.46
N LEU A 201 -2.42 19.51 -11.49
CA LEU A 201 -2.72 20.58 -12.45
C LEU A 201 -2.38 20.14 -13.88
N ASP A 202 -3.18 20.58 -14.86
CA ASP A 202 -2.99 20.30 -16.30
C ASP A 202 -1.61 20.67 -16.87
N VAL A 203 -0.87 21.55 -16.18
CA VAL A 203 0.51 21.91 -16.56
C VAL A 203 1.46 20.72 -16.49
N PHE A 204 1.19 19.74 -15.61
CA PHE A 204 1.99 18.53 -15.48
C PHE A 204 1.78 17.54 -16.63
N LYS A 205 0.69 17.67 -17.41
CA LYS A 205 0.39 16.81 -18.57
C LYS A 205 0.39 15.30 -18.26
N ILE A 206 -0.03 14.95 -17.05
CA ILE A 206 -0.21 13.55 -16.63
C ILE A 206 -1.70 13.21 -16.72
N PRO A 207 -2.09 12.13 -17.44
CA PRO A 207 -3.48 11.69 -17.48
C PRO A 207 -4.02 11.40 -16.08
N ASP A 208 -5.31 11.64 -15.86
CA ASP A 208 -6.00 11.25 -14.64
C ASP A 208 -6.28 9.74 -14.61
N ASN A 209 -6.53 9.19 -13.42
CA ASN A 209 -6.97 7.81 -13.21
C ASN A 209 -6.17 6.76 -13.99
N TRP A 210 -4.87 6.99 -14.20
CA TRP A 210 -4.08 6.22 -15.17
C TRP A 210 -3.75 4.80 -14.69
N TRP A 211 -3.90 4.52 -13.39
CA TRP A 211 -3.76 3.19 -12.81
C TRP A 211 -5.03 2.35 -13.03
N THR A 212 -5.50 2.29 -14.27
CA THR A 212 -6.49 1.31 -14.69
C THR A 212 -5.74 0.00 -14.89
N LYS A 213 -5.76 -0.88 -13.87
CA LYS A 213 -4.93 -2.10 -13.74
C LYS A 213 -4.97 -3.08 -14.94
N GLU A 214 -5.72 -2.80 -16.00
CA GLU A 214 -5.95 -3.67 -17.15
C GLU A 214 -6.30 -2.82 -18.38
N MET A 215 -5.48 -2.85 -19.45
CA MET A 215 -5.87 -2.25 -20.73
C MET A 215 -7.18 -2.88 -21.21
N PHE A 216 -8.22 -2.06 -21.43
CA PHE A 216 -9.58 -2.51 -21.77
C PHE A 216 -10.17 -3.57 -20.82
N LYS A 217 -9.81 -3.56 -19.53
CA LYS A 217 -10.24 -4.59 -18.57
C LYS A 217 -9.89 -6.01 -19.02
N ASN A 218 -8.68 -6.15 -19.60
CA ASN A 218 -8.15 -7.38 -20.17
C ASN A 218 -9.00 -7.98 -21.31
N MET A 219 -9.87 -7.18 -21.92
CA MET A 219 -10.53 -7.57 -23.16
C MET A 219 -9.50 -7.49 -24.30
N VAL A 220 -9.37 -8.58 -25.05
CA VAL A 220 -8.50 -8.66 -26.24
C VAL A 220 -9.34 -9.03 -27.45
N GLN A 221 -9.10 -8.34 -28.57
CA GLN A 221 -9.68 -8.71 -29.85
C GLN A 221 -8.84 -9.80 -30.49
N ALA A 222 -9.45 -10.92 -30.86
CA ALA A 222 -8.82 -11.98 -31.62
C ALA A 222 -8.79 -11.65 -33.12
N ASP A 223 -8.02 -12.41 -33.89
CA ASP A 223 -7.84 -12.21 -35.34
C ASP A 223 -9.15 -12.38 -36.14
N ASP A 224 -10.15 -13.05 -35.56
CA ASP A 224 -11.51 -13.20 -36.12
C ASP A 224 -12.42 -11.98 -35.88
N GLY A 225 -11.91 -10.95 -35.20
CA GLY A 225 -12.62 -9.74 -34.86
C GLY A 225 -13.49 -9.83 -33.60
N HIS A 226 -13.60 -11.01 -32.96
CA HIS A 226 -14.33 -11.18 -31.71
C HIS A 226 -13.50 -10.77 -30.50
N TRP A 227 -14.17 -10.31 -29.45
CA TRP A 227 -13.55 -9.92 -28.20
C TRP A 227 -13.69 -11.02 -27.16
N LYS A 228 -12.61 -11.30 -26.44
CA LYS A 228 -12.59 -12.24 -25.32
C LYS A 228 -11.94 -11.62 -24.09
N PHE A 229 -12.40 -12.04 -22.92
CA PHE A 229 -11.74 -11.73 -21.66
C PHE A 229 -10.47 -12.60 -21.54
N ASN A 230 -9.31 -11.96 -21.45
CA ASN A 230 -8.04 -12.61 -21.21
C ASN A 230 -7.73 -12.57 -19.71
N ASP A 231 -8.19 -13.60 -18.98
CA ASP A 231 -7.95 -13.68 -17.55
C ASP A 231 -6.47 -13.95 -17.26
N ILE A 232 -5.71 -12.90 -16.95
CA ILE A 232 -4.28 -12.95 -16.59
C ILE A 232 -4.04 -12.99 -15.08
N ALA A 233 -5.11 -12.98 -14.28
CA ALA A 233 -4.98 -12.92 -12.85
C ALA A 233 -4.29 -14.17 -12.30
N PHE A 234 -3.41 -13.97 -11.32
CA PHE A 234 -2.86 -15.06 -10.54
C PHE A 234 -3.99 -15.83 -9.83
N VAL A 235 -3.97 -17.15 -9.97
CA VAL A 235 -4.83 -18.08 -9.23
C VAL A 235 -3.90 -18.91 -8.35
N PRO A 236 -3.94 -18.74 -7.01
CA PRO A 236 -3.12 -19.55 -6.13
C PRO A 236 -3.52 -21.02 -6.23
N ASP A 237 -2.54 -21.91 -6.06
CA ASP A 237 -2.83 -23.33 -5.91
C ASP A 237 -3.82 -23.56 -4.75
N PRO A 238 -4.67 -24.59 -4.82
CA PRO A 238 -5.55 -24.93 -3.71
C PRO A 238 -4.71 -25.09 -2.44
N GLN A 239 -5.09 -24.40 -1.37
CA GLN A 239 -4.44 -24.59 -0.07
C GLN A 239 -4.59 -26.07 0.30
N SER A 240 -3.47 -26.77 0.49
CA SER A 240 -3.47 -28.13 1.00
C SER A 240 -4.10 -28.11 2.39
N ALA A 241 -5.23 -28.83 2.53
CA ALA A 241 -5.95 -29.01 3.78
C ALA A 241 -5.11 -29.67 4.88
#